data_AF-A0A3B0VFQ1-F1
#
_entry.id   AF-A0A3B0VFQ1-F1
#
_cell.length_a   1.000
_cell.length_b   1.000
_cell.length_c   1.000
_cell.angle_alpha   90.00
_cell.angle_beta   90.00
_cell.angle_gamma   90.00
#
_symmetry.space_group_name_H-M   'P 1'
#
loop_
_entity.id
_entity.type
_entity.pdbx_description
1 polymer ?
#
loop_
_entity_poly.entity_id
_entity_poly.type
_entity_poly.pdbx_seq_one_letter_code
_entity_poly.pdbx_strand_id
1 'polypeptide(L)'
;MTTKTCTIKLEQFRQQLYQNFNNRLATDVTPQPRQFAHALADRGIVYQPNTIKGNIPVTIGHQYSTTVLLPEAEAGMSPSWVIPLMTCRVSTDQDKELVGSAQIDVLLKEAKLPFSKSLYVDVGRLESDAMN
;
A
#
# COMPACT_ATOMS: atom_id res chain seq x y z
N MET A 1 -11.97 -18.36 25.04
CA MET A 1 -11.51 -16.99 24.74
C MET A 1 -12.15 -16.61 23.40
N THR A 2 -13.16 -15.75 23.40
CA THR A 2 -14.00 -15.47 22.23
C THR A 2 -13.30 -14.50 21.28
N THR A 3 -13.40 -14.76 19.97
CA THR A 3 -12.77 -14.02 18.85
C THR A 3 -12.87 -12.50 18.98
N LYS A 4 -13.97 -11.98 19.51
CA LYS A 4 -14.19 -10.54 19.76
C LYS A 4 -13.14 -9.89 20.66
N THR A 5 -12.66 -10.57 21.70
CA THR A 5 -11.67 -10.02 22.63
C THR A 5 -10.28 -9.92 22.00
N CYS A 6 -9.95 -10.79 21.05
CA CYS A 6 -8.68 -10.75 20.33
C CYS A 6 -8.65 -9.60 19.31
N THR A 7 -9.76 -9.36 18.62
CA THR A 7 -9.90 -8.24 17.67
C THR A 7 -9.74 -6.89 18.36
N ILE A 8 -10.40 -6.69 19.51
CA ILE A 8 -10.32 -5.44 20.28
C ILE A 8 -8.88 -5.18 20.77
N LYS A 9 -8.18 -6.22 21.24
CA LYS A 9 -6.77 -6.09 21.66
C LYS A 9 -5.85 -5.72 20.48
N LEU A 10 -6.08 -6.30 19.31
CA LEU A 10 -5.31 -5.99 18.11
C LEU A 10 -5.57 -4.54 17.66
N GLU A 11 -6.82 -4.08 17.69
CA GLU A 11 -7.18 -2.70 17.36
C GLU A 11 -6.54 -1.71 18.32
N GLN A 12 -6.59 -1.98 19.64
CA GLN A 12 -5.95 -1.16 20.67
C GLN A 12 -4.44 -1.10 20.49
N PHE A 13 -3.79 -2.23 20.21
CA PHE A 13 -2.37 -2.28 19.92
C PHE A 13 -2.01 -1.48 18.66
N ARG A 14 -2.81 -1.61 17.59
CA ARG A 14 -2.63 -0.86 16.35
C ARG A 14 -2.78 0.64 16.57
N GLN A 15 -3.76 1.06 17.37
CA GLN A 15 -3.92 2.46 17.78
C GLN A 15 -2.73 2.95 18.60
N GLN A 16 -2.22 2.14 19.53
CA GLN A 16 -1.02 2.46 20.28
C GLN A 16 0.20 2.64 19.37
N LEU A 17 0.40 1.76 18.38
CA LEU A 17 1.46 1.92 17.38
C LEU A 17 1.31 3.23 16.59
N TYR A 18 0.08 3.57 16.18
CA TYR A 18 -0.16 4.81 15.44
C TYR A 18 0.08 6.09 16.25
N GLN A 19 -0.14 6.05 17.56
CA GLN A 19 0.06 7.20 18.44
C GLN A 19 1.51 7.31 18.95
N ASN A 20 2.26 6.21 18.95
CA ASN A 20 3.61 6.16 19.51
C ASN A 20 4.74 6.30 18.48
N PHE A 21 4.43 6.17 17.18
CA PHE A 21 5.43 6.30 16.10
C PHE A 21 5.14 7.52 15.22
N ASN A 22 6.05 8.49 15.32
CA ASN A 22 6.03 9.71 14.55
C ASN A 22 6.43 9.49 13.07
N ASN A 23 7.29 8.51 12.82
CA ASN A 23 7.85 8.19 11.51
C ASN A 23 7.14 6.99 10.88
N ARG A 24 6.20 7.26 9.98
CA ARG A 24 5.36 6.23 9.37
C ARG A 24 5.39 6.32 7.85
N LEU A 25 5.67 5.20 7.21
CA LEU A 25 5.48 5.02 5.78
C LEU A 25 4.21 4.19 5.56
N ALA A 26 3.61 4.34 4.39
CA ALA A 26 2.56 3.44 3.95
C ALA A 26 2.79 3.04 2.51
N THR A 27 2.54 1.77 2.23
CA THR A 27 2.74 1.19 0.91
C THR A 27 1.44 0.51 0.49
N ASP A 28 0.97 0.82 -0.71
CA ASP A 28 -0.22 0.22 -1.28
C ASP A 28 -0.06 -0.02 -2.78
N VAL A 29 -0.76 -1.02 -3.30
CA VAL A 29 -0.72 -1.38 -4.72
C VAL A 29 -2.09 -1.11 -5.32
N THR A 30 -2.16 -0.13 -6.21
CA THR A 30 -3.42 0.27 -6.84
C THR A 30 -3.55 -0.33 -8.24
N PRO A 31 -4.64 -1.05 -8.55
CA PRO A 31 -4.92 -1.50 -9.91
C PRO A 31 -5.30 -0.32 -10.79
N GLN A 32 -4.86 -0.36 -12.04
CA GLN A 32 -5.03 0.70 -13.01
C GLN A 32 -5.54 0.11 -14.33
N PRO A 33 -6.86 0.11 -14.57
CA PRO A 33 -7.48 -0.47 -15.76
C PRO A 33 -6.95 0.12 -17.07
N ARG A 34 -6.66 -0.74 -18.05
CA ARG A 34 -6.15 -0.40 -19.39
C ARG A 34 -6.71 -1.33 -20.46
N GLN A 35 -8.00 -1.68 -20.36
CA GLN A 35 -8.65 -2.67 -21.24
C GLN A 35 -8.45 -2.38 -22.73
N PHE A 36 -8.61 -1.12 -23.15
CA PHE A 36 -8.56 -0.71 -24.55
C PHE A 36 -7.15 -0.34 -25.06
N ALA A 37 -6.12 -0.39 -24.21
CA ALA A 37 -4.76 0.00 -24.57
C ALA A 37 -3.98 -1.18 -25.19
N HIS A 38 -4.40 -1.66 -26.37
CA HIS A 38 -3.90 -2.91 -26.95
C HIS A 38 -2.38 -2.97 -27.18
N ALA A 39 -1.76 -1.83 -27.50
CA ALA A 39 -0.31 -1.72 -27.73
C ALA A 39 0.50 -1.55 -26.44
N LEU A 40 -0.15 -1.38 -25.27
CA LEU A 40 0.54 -1.23 -24.00
C LEU A 40 1.04 -2.59 -23.52
N ALA A 41 2.36 -2.74 -23.46
CA ALA A 41 3.04 -3.97 -23.08
C ALA A 41 2.81 -4.33 -21.61
N ASP A 42 2.94 -5.63 -21.30
CA ASP A 42 2.93 -6.19 -19.94
C ASP A 42 1.69 -5.75 -19.12
N ARG A 43 0.51 -5.85 -19.74
CA ARG A 43 -0.78 -5.73 -19.05
C ARG A 43 -1.16 -7.08 -18.48
N GLY A 44 -1.63 -7.11 -17.25
CA GLY A 44 -2.11 -8.30 -16.55
C GLY A 44 -3.58 -8.21 -16.17
N ILE A 45 -4.05 -9.24 -15.47
CA ILE A 45 -5.36 -9.23 -14.81
C ILE A 45 -5.26 -8.39 -13.54
N VAL A 46 -6.14 -7.40 -13.37
CA VAL A 46 -6.17 -6.51 -12.21
C VAL A 46 -7.59 -6.38 -11.67
N TYR A 47 -7.72 -6.07 -10.38
CA TYR A 47 -9.03 -5.86 -9.76
C TYR A 47 -9.75 -4.63 -10.33
N GLN A 48 -11.03 -4.77 -10.62
CA GLN A 48 -11.94 -3.67 -10.94
C GLN A 48 -13.34 -3.99 -10.36
N PRO A 49 -13.89 -3.15 -9.46
CA PRO A 49 -15.22 -3.36 -8.91
C PRO A 49 -16.30 -3.43 -10.01
N ASN A 50 -17.17 -4.44 -9.91
CA ASN A 50 -18.32 -4.60 -10.81
C ASN A 50 -19.57 -3.93 -10.24
N THR A 51 -20.32 -3.25 -11.09
CA THR A 51 -21.66 -2.73 -10.75
C THR A 51 -22.69 -3.86 -10.58
N ILE A 52 -22.51 -4.97 -11.31
CA ILE A 52 -23.44 -6.11 -11.31
C ILE A 52 -22.86 -7.23 -10.44
N LYS A 53 -23.66 -7.70 -9.48
CA LYS A 53 -23.30 -8.80 -8.58
C LYS A 53 -23.18 -10.13 -9.37
N GLY A 54 -22.12 -10.90 -9.08
CA GLY A 54 -21.94 -12.26 -9.61
C GLY A 54 -20.79 -12.41 -10.61
N ASN A 55 -20.32 -11.32 -11.22
CA ASN A 55 -19.14 -11.35 -12.08
C ASN A 55 -17.84 -11.22 -11.26
N ILE A 56 -16.79 -11.92 -11.69
CA ILE A 56 -15.44 -11.76 -11.13
C ILE A 56 -14.98 -10.31 -11.36
N PRO A 57 -14.61 -9.56 -10.30
CA PRO A 57 -14.29 -8.13 -10.37
C PRO A 57 -12.88 -7.89 -10.90
N VAL A 58 -12.66 -8.21 -12.19
CA VAL A 58 -11.35 -8.10 -12.85
C VAL A 58 -11.44 -7.43 -14.21
N THR A 59 -10.31 -6.86 -14.65
CA THR A 59 -10.09 -6.26 -15.96
C THR A 59 -8.64 -6.46 -16.40
N ILE A 60 -8.28 -5.96 -17.59
CA ILE A 60 -6.90 -5.92 -18.07
C ILE A 60 -6.29 -4.57 -17.73
N GLY A 61 -5.13 -4.55 -17.07
CA GLY A 61 -4.50 -3.31 -16.61
C GLY A 61 -3.08 -3.47 -16.10
N HIS A 62 -2.62 -2.46 -15.39
CA HIS A 62 -1.36 -2.45 -14.65
C HIS A 62 -1.62 -2.35 -13.16
N GLN A 63 -0.61 -2.70 -12.37
CA GLN A 63 -0.58 -2.42 -10.95
C GLN A 63 0.53 -1.41 -10.67
N TYR A 64 0.29 -0.49 -9.74
CA TYR A 64 1.27 0.50 -9.32
C TYR A 64 1.43 0.45 -7.80
N SER A 65 2.64 0.13 -7.35
CA SER A 65 3.02 0.20 -5.95
C SER A 65 3.44 1.63 -5.62
N THR A 66 2.81 2.21 -4.61
CA THR A 66 3.07 3.58 -4.16
C THR A 66 3.44 3.57 -2.69
N THR A 67 4.61 4.12 -2.39
CA THR A 67 5.07 4.39 -1.02
C THR A 67 4.89 5.88 -0.70
N VAL A 68 4.28 6.17 0.44
CA VAL A 68 4.01 7.52 0.93
C VAL A 68 4.52 7.71 2.36
N LEU A 69 4.85 8.94 2.73
CA LEU A 69 5.03 9.35 4.12
C LEU A 69 3.67 9.72 4.71
N LEU A 70 3.39 9.23 5.91
CA LEU A 70 2.23 9.58 6.73
C LEU A 70 2.65 10.59 7.81
N PRO A 71 2.44 11.89 7.60
CA PRO A 71 2.88 12.91 8.54
C PRO A 71 2.15 12.82 9.88
N GLU A 72 2.71 13.49 10.88
CA GLU A 72 2.02 13.70 12.16
C GLU A 72 0.77 14.57 11.98
N ALA A 73 -0.19 14.41 12.89
CA ALA A 73 -1.37 15.26 12.90
C ALA A 73 -0.95 16.69 13.28
N GLU A 74 -1.11 17.63 12.36
CA GLU A 74 -0.82 19.05 12.57
C GLU A 74 -2.13 19.85 12.63
N ALA A 75 -2.20 20.80 13.57
CA ALA A 75 -3.37 21.65 13.72
C ALA A 75 -3.63 22.45 12.44
N GLY A 76 -4.83 22.34 11.90
CA GLY A 76 -5.21 23.01 10.64
C GLY A 76 -4.93 22.20 9.37
N MET A 77 -4.36 21.00 9.47
CA MET A 77 -4.22 20.07 8.35
C MET A 77 -5.31 18.99 8.36
N SER A 78 -5.77 18.60 7.16
CA SER A 78 -6.70 17.47 7.01
C SER A 78 -6.01 16.18 7.49
N PRO A 79 -6.68 15.28 8.22
CA PRO A 79 -6.07 14.02 8.68
C PRO A 79 -5.72 13.04 7.54
N SER A 80 -6.19 13.28 6.32
CA SER A 80 -6.05 12.36 5.18
C SER A 80 -4.94 12.74 4.19
N TRP A 81 -4.08 13.69 4.53
CA TRP A 81 -2.98 14.07 3.65
C TRP A 81 -1.78 13.13 3.78
N VAL A 82 -1.10 12.90 2.67
CA VAL A 82 0.11 12.07 2.58
C VAL A 82 1.11 12.77 1.67
N ILE A 83 2.39 12.46 1.82
CA ILE A 83 3.44 12.94 0.92
C ILE A 83 3.87 11.76 0.04
N PRO A 84 3.57 11.77 -1.27
CA PRO A 84 4.03 10.73 -2.18
C PRO A 84 5.55 10.74 -2.26
N LEU A 85 6.18 9.60 -1.99
CA LEU A 85 7.65 9.47 -2.04
C LEU A 85 8.08 8.77 -3.32
N MET A 86 7.41 7.67 -3.67
CA MET A 86 7.75 6.89 -4.84
C MET A 86 6.56 6.10 -5.35
N THR A 87 6.44 6.01 -6.69
CA THR A 87 5.49 5.15 -7.37
C THR A 87 6.25 4.32 -8.41
N CYS A 88 6.07 3.01 -8.36
CA CYS A 88 6.65 2.07 -9.32
C CYS A 88 5.55 1.21 -9.92
N ARG A 89 5.69 0.91 -11.21
CA ARG A 89 4.87 -0.11 -11.85
C ARG A 89 5.30 -1.48 -11.32
N VAL A 90 4.33 -2.33 -11.02
CA VAL A 90 4.54 -3.76 -10.74
C VAL A 90 4.36 -4.51 -12.06
N SER A 91 5.42 -5.15 -12.53
CA SER A 91 5.40 -6.00 -13.73
C SER A 91 4.58 -7.27 -13.48
N THR A 92 4.05 -7.91 -14.52
CA THR A 92 3.19 -9.11 -14.35
C THR A 92 3.92 -10.34 -13.83
N ASP A 93 5.25 -10.34 -13.88
CA ASP A 93 6.15 -11.36 -13.34
C ASP A 93 6.71 -11.03 -11.95
N GLN A 94 6.31 -9.89 -11.37
CA GLN A 94 6.78 -9.44 -10.07
C GLN A 94 5.78 -9.69 -8.96
N ASP A 95 6.30 -9.98 -7.77
CA ASP A 95 5.54 -9.92 -6.53
C ASP A 95 5.39 -8.47 -6.07
N LYS A 96 4.14 -8.04 -5.89
CA LYS A 96 3.79 -6.65 -5.56
C LYS A 96 4.30 -6.22 -4.18
N GLU A 97 4.36 -7.15 -3.21
CA GLU A 97 4.86 -6.89 -1.86
C GLU A 97 6.38 -6.75 -1.87
N LEU A 98 7.08 -7.53 -2.68
CA LEU A 98 8.52 -7.38 -2.88
C LEU A 98 8.88 -6.06 -3.57
N VAL A 99 8.06 -5.60 -4.53
CA VAL A 99 8.24 -4.26 -5.12
C VAL A 99 8.11 -3.18 -4.05
N GLY A 100 7.06 -3.23 -3.22
CA GLY A 100 6.87 -2.29 -2.10
C GLY A 100 8.01 -2.33 -1.08
N SER A 101 8.47 -3.52 -0.72
CA SER A 101 9.62 -3.69 0.19
C SER A 101 10.91 -3.09 -0.39
N ALA A 102 11.18 -3.31 -1.68
CA ALA A 102 12.32 -2.71 -2.36
C ALA A 102 12.22 -1.18 -2.42
N GLN A 103 11.01 -0.63 -2.56
CA GLN A 103 10.79 0.81 -2.51
C GLN A 103 11.20 1.40 -1.15
N ILE A 104 10.81 0.76 -0.06
CA ILE A 104 11.18 1.17 1.31
C ILE A 104 12.70 1.08 1.50
N ASP A 105 13.33 -0.01 1.05
CA ASP A 105 14.77 -0.23 1.15
C ASP A 105 15.57 0.89 0.45
N VAL A 106 15.13 1.31 -0.75
CA VAL A 106 15.73 2.45 -1.46
C VAL A 106 15.63 3.73 -0.64
N LEU A 107 14.46 4.03 -0.06
CA LEU A 107 14.26 5.23 0.76
C LEU A 107 15.15 5.22 2.00
N LEU A 108 15.26 4.08 2.69
CA LEU A 108 16.07 3.92 3.91
C LEU A 108 17.58 3.96 3.64
N LYS A 109 18.03 3.57 2.43
CA LYS A 109 19.46 3.58 2.06
C LYS A 109 19.92 4.91 1.47
N GLU A 110 19.01 5.78 1.03
CA GLU A 110 19.37 7.05 0.41
C GLU A 110 19.89 8.05 1.46
N ALA A 111 21.20 8.32 1.40
CA ALA A 111 21.89 9.15 2.39
C ALA A 111 21.43 10.62 2.41
N LYS A 112 20.89 11.12 1.28
CA LYS A 112 20.40 12.50 1.17
C LYS A 112 19.01 12.70 1.76
N LEU A 113 18.27 11.61 1.99
CA LEU A 113 16.93 11.66 2.56
C LEU A 113 16.97 11.46 4.09
N PRO A 114 15.99 11.99 4.83
CA PRO A 114 15.97 11.89 6.29
C PRO A 114 15.68 10.46 6.78
N PHE A 115 15.24 9.57 5.88
CA PHE A 115 14.75 8.23 6.23
C PHE A 115 15.84 7.30 6.79
N SER A 116 17.09 7.49 6.37
CA SER A 116 18.24 6.67 6.79
C SER A 116 18.66 6.86 8.26
N LYS A 117 18.15 7.89 8.94
CA LYS A 117 18.63 8.33 10.27
C LYS A 117 17.71 7.93 11.41
N SER A 118 16.55 7.36 11.11
CA SER A 118 15.50 7.08 12.10
C SER A 118 14.82 5.75 11.83
N LEU A 119 14.19 5.20 12.85
CA LEU A 119 13.28 4.07 12.69
C LEU A 119 11.98 4.54 12.02
N TYR A 120 11.53 3.81 11.01
CA TYR A 120 10.23 3.99 10.36
C TYR A 120 9.40 2.72 10.49
N VAL A 121 8.08 2.90 10.67
CA VAL A 121 7.10 1.82 10.60
C VAL A 121 6.39 1.91 9.26
N ASP A 122 6.48 0.85 8.46
CA ASP A 122 5.66 0.74 7.25
C ASP A 122 4.27 0.18 7.59
N VAL A 123 3.27 0.76 6.96
CA VAL A 123 1.87 0.37 7.05
C VAL A 123 1.46 -0.14 5.68
N GLY A 124 1.75 -1.41 5.42
CA GLY A 124 1.29 -2.13 4.24
C GLY A 124 -0.03 -2.87 4.49
N ARG A 125 -0.81 -3.04 3.43
CA ARG A 125 -1.91 -4.02 3.43
C ARG A 125 -1.39 -5.33 2.86
N LEU A 126 -1.36 -6.37 3.68
CA LEU A 126 -1.23 -7.74 3.18
C LEU A 126 -2.56 -8.11 2.50
N GLU A 127 -2.62 -8.06 1.18
CA GLU A 127 -3.63 -8.85 0.47
C GLU A 127 -3.18 -10.30 0.52
N SER A 128 -3.55 -11.03 1.58
CA SER A 128 -3.57 -12.48 1.50
C SER A 128 -4.52 -12.84 0.37
N ASP A 129 -4.02 -13.49 -0.67
CA ASP A 129 -4.80 -13.98 -1.80
C ASP A 129 -6.08 -14.66 -1.30
N ALA A 130 -7.20 -13.95 -1.40
CA ALA A 130 -8.53 -14.54 -1.27
C ALA A 130 -8.88 -15.20 -2.61
N MET A 131 -8.02 -16.14 -3.04
CA MET A 131 -8.41 -17.26 -3.88
C MET A 131 -8.70 -18.43 -2.95
N ASN A 132 -9.93 -18.47 -2.45
CA ASN A 132 -10.65 -19.66 -2.03
C ASN A 132 -12.12 -19.48 -2.38
#